data_AF-A0A259CJH5-F1
#
_entry.id   AF-A0A259CJH5-F1
#
_cell.length_a   1.000
_cell.length_b   1.000
_cell.length_c   1.000
_cell.angle_alpha   90.00
_cell.angle_beta   90.00
_cell.angle_gamma   90.00
#
_symmetry.space_group_name_H-M   'P 1'
#
loop_
_entity.id
_entity.type
_entity.pdbx_description
1 polymer ?
#
loop_
_entity_poly.entity_id
_entity_poly.type
_entity_poly.pdbx_seq_one_letter_code
_entity_poly.pdbx_strand_id
1 'polypeptide(L)'
;MRLVRLRLNGFKSFVDPTDLMILEGLTGVVGPNGCGKSNLLEALRWVMGENRPSAMRGGGMEDVIFNGSGGRGARHFAEVSLVIDNADRLAPSGFNDADTIEVVRRITRDAGSAYKANAKDVRARDIQMLFADASTGSHSPALVRQGQITELINAKPKARRMILEEAAGISGLYARRHEAELRLSAAEANLLRVDDVLEGLAQQVSTLTRQARQAASYREIGVELRRAEGMLLYRRWREAEVARAAAEFGLRQRLSGAAQAELAARAAGKGREAAEAALPPLREEEAVAAAILQ
;
A
#
# COMPACT_ATOMS: atom_id res chain seq x y z
N MET A 1 8.87 -24.27 -35.48
CA MET A 1 9.08 -24.89 -34.16
C MET A 1 8.98 -26.40 -34.29
N ARG A 2 9.97 -27.16 -33.84
CA ARG A 2 9.99 -28.65 -33.93
C ARG A 2 10.30 -29.27 -32.56
N LEU A 3 9.64 -30.36 -32.20
CA LEU A 3 9.93 -31.08 -30.95
C LEU A 3 11.22 -31.90 -31.15
N VAL A 4 12.20 -31.75 -30.26
CA VAL A 4 13.52 -32.37 -30.40
C VAL A 4 13.75 -33.48 -29.39
N ARG A 5 13.36 -33.24 -28.13
CA ARG A 5 13.60 -34.20 -27.04
C ARG A 5 12.52 -34.12 -25.98
N LEU A 6 12.04 -35.28 -25.55
CA LEU A 6 11.12 -35.44 -24.43
C LEU A 6 11.83 -36.24 -23.33
N ARG A 7 12.02 -35.64 -22.16
CA ARG A 7 12.56 -36.29 -20.97
C ARG A 7 11.45 -36.54 -19.96
N LEU A 8 11.36 -37.75 -19.43
CA LEU A 8 10.39 -38.13 -18.41
C LEU A 8 11.12 -38.66 -17.17
N ASN A 9 10.67 -38.27 -15.98
CA ASN A 9 11.21 -38.76 -14.72
C ASN A 9 10.10 -38.87 -13.67
N GLY A 10 9.89 -40.07 -13.13
CA GLY A 10 8.82 -40.34 -12.17
C GLY A 10 7.40 -40.21 -12.74
N PHE A 11 7.24 -40.12 -14.07
CA PHE A 11 5.95 -39.92 -14.73
C PHE A 11 5.32 -41.27 -15.08
N LYS A 12 4.26 -41.64 -14.37
CA LYS A 12 3.52 -42.90 -14.58
C LYS A 12 4.47 -44.10 -14.66
N SER A 13 4.48 -44.82 -15.78
CA SER A 13 5.35 -45.99 -16.00
C SER A 13 6.85 -45.66 -16.09
N PHE A 14 7.23 -44.39 -16.23
CA PHE A 14 8.63 -43.95 -16.38
C PHE A 14 9.22 -43.57 -15.01
N VAL A 15 9.68 -44.57 -14.26
CA VAL A 15 10.21 -44.40 -12.90
C VAL A 15 11.60 -43.77 -12.87
N ASP A 16 12.42 -44.09 -13.87
CA ASP A 16 13.78 -43.60 -14.03
C ASP A 16 13.83 -42.56 -15.16
N PRO A 17 14.79 -41.60 -15.11
CA PRO A 17 14.98 -40.62 -16.17
C PRO A 17 15.11 -41.30 -17.53
N THR A 18 14.18 -40.99 -18.43
CA THR A 18 14.13 -41.56 -19.78
C THR A 18 14.11 -40.41 -20.79
N ASP A 19 15.07 -40.41 -21.71
CA ASP A 19 15.14 -39.47 -22.83
C ASP A 19 14.61 -40.11 -24.11
N LEU A 20 13.64 -39.46 -24.75
CA LEU A 20 13.13 -39.78 -26.07
C LEU A 20 13.56 -38.68 -27.04
N MET A 21 14.40 -39.04 -28.00
CA MET A 21 14.78 -38.16 -29.11
C MET A 21 13.72 -38.24 -30.20
N ILE A 22 13.22 -37.09 -30.65
CA ILE A 22 12.29 -36.97 -31.77
C ILE A 22 13.11 -36.46 -32.95
N LEU A 23 13.42 -37.36 -33.88
CA LEU A 23 14.23 -37.07 -35.04
C LEU A 23 13.34 -36.69 -36.23
N GLU A 24 13.94 -36.04 -37.23
CA GLU A 24 13.24 -35.74 -38.48
C GLU A 24 12.76 -37.00 -39.19
N GLY A 25 11.59 -36.91 -39.82
CA GLY A 25 10.94 -38.02 -40.49
C GLY A 25 9.97 -38.78 -39.58
N LEU A 26 9.94 -40.11 -39.71
CA LEU A 26 8.99 -40.97 -38.99
C LEU A 26 9.65 -41.58 -37.76
N THR A 27 9.25 -41.13 -36.56
CA THR A 27 9.66 -41.76 -35.30
C THR A 27 8.60 -42.77 -34.85
N GLY A 28 8.95 -44.07 -34.86
CA GLY A 28 8.08 -45.15 -34.39
C GLY A 28 8.39 -45.54 -32.95
N VAL A 29 7.36 -45.63 -32.10
CA VAL A 29 7.49 -46.16 -30.73
C VAL A 29 6.83 -47.55 -30.67
N VAL A 30 7.65 -48.58 -30.45
CA VAL A 30 7.20 -49.98 -30.41
C VAL A 30 7.49 -50.59 -29.05
N GLY A 31 6.60 -51.47 -28.59
CA GLY A 31 6.76 -52.19 -27.34
C GLY A 31 5.52 -53.02 -27.01
N PRO A 32 5.57 -53.93 -26.03
CA PRO A 32 4.44 -54.77 -25.64
C PRO A 32 3.30 -53.94 -25.02
N ASN A 33 2.12 -54.54 -24.87
CA ASN A 33 1.01 -53.90 -24.18
C ASN A 33 1.38 -53.62 -22.72
N GLY A 34 0.97 -52.45 -22.21
CA GLY A 34 1.29 -52.03 -20.84
C GLY A 34 2.68 -51.42 -20.63
N CYS A 35 3.56 -51.36 -21.64
CA CYS A 35 4.91 -50.79 -21.50
C CYS A 35 4.96 -49.24 -21.45
N GLY A 36 3.81 -48.57 -21.34
CA GLY A 36 3.77 -47.11 -21.18
C GLY A 36 3.77 -46.29 -22.47
N LYS A 37 3.60 -46.88 -23.66
CA LYS A 37 3.57 -46.15 -24.95
C LYS A 37 2.59 -44.97 -24.95
N SER A 38 1.37 -45.19 -24.50
CA SER A 38 0.33 -44.15 -24.42
C SER A 38 0.66 -43.04 -23.42
N ASN A 39 1.51 -43.33 -22.42
CA ASN A 39 1.94 -42.34 -21.44
C ASN A 39 2.90 -41.31 -22.05
N LEU A 40 3.59 -41.60 -23.16
CA LEU A 40 4.43 -40.62 -23.86
C LEU A 40 3.58 -39.49 -24.46
N LEU A 41 2.47 -39.83 -25.09
CA LEU A 41 1.52 -38.84 -25.62
C LEU A 41 0.90 -38.01 -24.49
N GLU A 42 0.58 -38.66 -23.37
CA GLU A 42 0.06 -37.95 -22.19
C GLU A 42 1.10 -37.02 -21.57
N ALA A 43 2.37 -37.43 -21.50
CA ALA A 43 3.46 -36.58 -21.04
C ALA A 43 3.63 -35.34 -21.92
N LEU A 44 3.56 -35.49 -23.24
CA LEU A 44 3.57 -34.36 -24.19
C LEU A 44 2.41 -33.39 -23.92
N ARG A 45 1.18 -33.91 -23.84
CA ARG A 45 0.01 -33.07 -23.57
C ARG A 45 0.11 -32.38 -22.20
N TRP A 46 0.65 -33.09 -21.21
CA TRP A 46 0.81 -32.58 -19.85
C TRP A 46 1.82 -31.43 -19.78
N VAL A 47 3.02 -31.58 -20.35
CA VAL A 47 4.04 -30.52 -20.37
C VAL A 47 3.61 -29.33 -21.23
N MET A 48 2.76 -29.55 -22.24
CA MET A 48 2.18 -28.50 -23.09
C MET A 48 1.04 -27.71 -22.45
N GLY A 49 0.59 -28.05 -21.23
CA GLY A 49 -0.42 -27.25 -20.51
C GLY A 49 -1.72 -27.95 -20.15
N GLU A 50 -1.86 -29.26 -20.38
CA GLU A 50 -3.07 -30.00 -19.98
C GLU A 50 -3.19 -30.10 -18.46
N ASN A 51 -4.20 -29.45 -17.89
CA ASN A 51 -4.43 -29.40 -16.45
C ASN A 51 -5.60 -30.26 -15.97
N ARG A 52 -6.28 -31.00 -16.87
CA ARG A 52 -7.40 -31.87 -16.48
C ARG A 52 -6.89 -33.27 -16.12
N PRO A 53 -7.11 -33.77 -14.89
CA PRO A 53 -6.73 -35.13 -14.49
C PRO A 53 -7.36 -36.21 -15.39
N SER A 54 -8.61 -36.01 -15.79
CA SER A 54 -9.34 -36.92 -16.68
C SER A 54 -8.66 -37.08 -18.05
N ALA A 55 -8.03 -36.03 -18.58
CA ALA A 55 -7.28 -36.08 -19.82
C ALA A 55 -5.97 -36.88 -19.67
N MET A 56 -5.46 -36.99 -18.44
CA MET A 56 -4.33 -37.82 -18.05
C MET A 56 -4.76 -39.20 -17.52
N ARG A 57 -6.02 -39.63 -17.69
CA ARG A 57 -6.53 -40.91 -17.15
C ARG A 57 -6.30 -41.08 -15.63
N GLY A 58 -6.34 -39.99 -14.88
CA GLY A 58 -6.27 -39.97 -13.41
C GLY A 58 -7.52 -39.35 -12.79
N GLY A 59 -7.77 -39.65 -11.52
CA GLY A 59 -8.76 -38.98 -10.68
C GLY A 59 -8.26 -37.63 -10.14
N GLY A 60 -6.96 -37.54 -9.86
CA GLY A 60 -6.25 -36.33 -9.45
C GLY A 60 -5.05 -36.04 -10.34
N MET A 61 -4.54 -34.79 -10.33
CA MET A 61 -3.34 -34.45 -11.11
C MET A 61 -2.09 -35.16 -10.58
N GLU A 62 -2.06 -35.50 -9.29
CA GLU A 62 -0.96 -36.26 -8.68
C GLU A 62 -0.88 -37.71 -9.17
N ASP A 63 -1.93 -38.23 -9.81
CA ASP A 63 -1.93 -39.61 -10.36
C ASP A 63 -0.98 -39.77 -11.55
N VAL A 64 -0.40 -38.67 -12.06
CA VAL A 64 0.71 -38.72 -13.02
C VAL A 64 2.03 -39.12 -12.35
N ILE A 65 2.14 -39.04 -11.03
CA ILE A 65 3.31 -39.46 -10.26
C ILE A 65 3.31 -40.98 -10.12
N PHE A 66 4.46 -41.60 -10.39
CA PHE A 66 4.61 -43.04 -10.22
C PHE A 66 4.27 -43.47 -8.79
N ASN A 67 3.26 -44.35 -8.67
CA ASN A 67 2.70 -44.75 -7.39
C ASN A 67 3.27 -46.07 -6.82
N GLY A 68 4.37 -46.58 -7.41
CA GLY A 68 4.99 -47.84 -7.01
C GLY A 68 4.45 -49.06 -7.76
N SER A 69 5.29 -50.07 -7.95
CA SER A 69 4.89 -51.36 -8.54
C SER A 69 5.98 -52.43 -8.32
N GLY A 70 5.58 -53.65 -7.93
CA GLY A 70 6.33 -54.93 -7.96
C GLY A 70 7.61 -55.05 -7.09
N GLY A 71 8.42 -54.00 -7.07
CA GLY A 71 9.68 -53.89 -6.33
C GLY A 71 10.27 -52.48 -6.33
N ARG A 72 9.56 -51.47 -6.86
CA ARG A 72 9.97 -50.06 -6.86
C ARG A 72 9.00 -49.23 -6.03
N GLY A 73 9.54 -48.43 -5.11
CA GLY A 73 8.77 -47.50 -4.28
C GLY A 73 8.13 -46.38 -5.08
N ALA A 74 7.08 -45.77 -4.51
CA ALA A 74 6.44 -44.60 -5.09
C ALA A 74 7.43 -43.43 -5.17
N ARG A 75 7.30 -42.59 -6.20
CA ARG A 75 8.03 -41.33 -6.30
C ARG A 75 7.25 -40.22 -5.60
N HIS A 76 7.97 -39.20 -5.14
CA HIS A 76 7.38 -37.99 -4.56
C HIS A 76 7.05 -36.92 -5.62
N PHE A 77 7.61 -37.05 -6.82
CA PHE A 77 7.39 -36.11 -7.91
C PHE A 77 7.37 -36.80 -9.27
N ALA A 78 6.77 -36.12 -10.24
CA ALA A 78 6.92 -36.40 -11.66
C ALA A 78 7.39 -35.14 -12.37
N GLU A 79 8.28 -35.30 -13.32
CA GLU A 79 8.86 -34.22 -14.11
C GLU A 79 8.91 -34.64 -15.58
N VAL A 80 8.46 -33.74 -16.45
CA VAL A 80 8.55 -33.89 -17.90
C VAL A 80 9.21 -32.63 -18.44
N SER A 81 10.28 -32.80 -19.21
CA SER A 81 10.95 -31.73 -19.95
C SER A 81 10.77 -31.96 -21.46
N LEU A 82 10.42 -30.90 -22.17
CA LEU A 82 10.25 -30.87 -23.61
C LEU A 82 11.18 -29.81 -24.20
N VAL A 83 12.06 -30.24 -25.08
CA VAL A 83 12.96 -29.36 -25.84
C VAL A 83 12.39 -29.15 -27.24
N ILE A 84 12.36 -27.89 -27.64
CA ILE A 84 11.81 -27.43 -28.92
C ILE A 84 12.91 -26.65 -29.65
N ASP A 85 13.09 -26.97 -30.93
CA ASP A 85 13.86 -26.18 -31.88
C ASP A 85 13.04 -24.96 -32.33
N ASN A 86 13.61 -23.78 -32.09
CA ASN A 86 13.09 -22.47 -32.42
C ASN A 86 14.07 -21.66 -33.29
N ALA A 87 14.93 -22.31 -34.09
CA ALA A 87 15.86 -21.63 -34.99
C ALA A 87 15.17 -20.64 -35.94
N ASP A 88 13.96 -20.95 -36.40
CA ASP A 88 13.16 -20.09 -37.29
C ASP A 88 12.49 -18.90 -36.57
N ARG A 89 12.67 -18.76 -35.26
CA ARG A 89 12.13 -17.67 -34.42
C ARG A 89 10.62 -17.48 -34.52
N LEU A 90 9.89 -18.60 -34.53
CA LEU A 90 8.43 -18.64 -34.64
C LEU A 90 7.72 -18.63 -33.28
N ALA A 91 8.45 -18.71 -32.17
CA ALA A 91 7.85 -18.63 -30.84
C ALA A 91 7.31 -17.22 -30.53
N PRO A 92 6.31 -17.09 -29.63
CA PRO A 92 5.85 -15.79 -29.15
C PRO A 92 6.97 -14.98 -28.49
N SER A 93 6.85 -13.65 -28.48
CA SER A 93 7.90 -12.73 -28.01
C SER A 93 8.49 -13.05 -26.63
N GLY A 94 7.71 -13.61 -25.70
CA GLY A 94 8.20 -14.02 -24.37
C GLY A 94 9.10 -15.26 -24.34
N PHE A 95 9.19 -16.00 -25.44
CA PHE A 95 9.97 -17.25 -25.57
C PHE A 95 10.92 -17.24 -26.77
N ASN A 96 10.98 -16.14 -27.52
CA ASN A 96 11.67 -16.09 -28.81
C ASN A 96 13.14 -15.64 -28.75
N ASP A 97 13.71 -15.56 -27.55
CA ASP A 97 15.07 -15.06 -27.34
C ASP A 97 16.17 -16.09 -27.63
N ALA A 98 15.83 -17.38 -27.72
CA ALA A 98 16.77 -18.47 -27.95
C ALA A 98 16.38 -19.36 -29.14
N ASP A 99 17.39 -20.00 -29.76
CA ASP A 99 17.21 -21.00 -30.81
C ASP A 99 16.61 -22.32 -30.27
N THR A 100 16.70 -22.55 -28.96
CA THR A 100 16.12 -23.71 -28.30
C THR A 100 15.28 -23.27 -27.11
N ILE A 101 14.10 -23.86 -26.97
CA ILE A 101 13.20 -23.62 -25.84
C ILE A 101 13.06 -24.93 -25.06
N GLU A 102 13.42 -24.92 -23.78
CA GLU A 102 13.17 -26.03 -22.86
C GLU A 102 11.99 -25.68 -21.95
N VAL A 103 10.92 -26.46 -22.03
CA VAL A 103 9.76 -26.36 -21.14
C VAL A 103 9.78 -27.54 -20.18
N VAL A 104 9.79 -27.26 -18.88
CA VAL A 104 9.75 -28.28 -17.83
C VAL A 104 8.48 -28.09 -17.02
N ARG A 105 7.71 -29.17 -16.86
CA ARG A 105 6.62 -29.24 -15.89
C ARG A 105 6.97 -30.26 -14.84
N ARG A 106 6.87 -29.86 -13.57
CA ARG A 106 7.08 -30.73 -12.41
C ARG A 106 5.89 -30.67 -11.49
N ILE A 107 5.43 -31.82 -11.02
CA ILE A 107 4.45 -31.93 -9.94
C ILE A 107 5.06 -32.70 -8.78
N THR A 108 4.88 -32.18 -7.58
CA THR A 108 5.32 -32.82 -6.34
C THR A 108 4.08 -33.05 -5.48
N ARG A 109 3.99 -34.21 -4.82
CA ARG A 109 2.88 -34.52 -3.91
C ARG A 109 2.74 -33.42 -2.86
N ASP A 110 1.50 -33.01 -2.61
CA ASP A 110 1.12 -31.99 -1.62
C ASP A 110 1.63 -30.55 -1.92
N ALA A 111 2.51 -30.36 -2.91
CA ALA A 111 3.06 -29.06 -3.28
C ALA A 111 2.54 -28.54 -4.64
N GLY A 112 1.85 -29.39 -5.41
CA GLY A 112 1.24 -29.01 -6.69
C GLY A 112 2.23 -28.96 -7.86
N SER A 113 1.81 -28.32 -8.95
CA SER A 113 2.53 -28.29 -10.23
C SER A 113 3.21 -26.94 -10.45
N ALA A 114 4.47 -26.96 -10.86
CA ALA A 114 5.26 -25.81 -11.28
C ALA A 114 5.74 -25.95 -12.73
N TYR A 115 5.91 -24.82 -13.41
CA TYR A 115 6.45 -24.75 -14.77
C TYR A 115 7.73 -23.92 -14.79
N LYS A 116 8.69 -24.38 -15.59
CA LYS A 116 9.90 -23.64 -15.94
C LYS A 116 10.04 -23.58 -17.44
N ALA A 117 10.53 -22.45 -17.95
CA ALA A 117 10.99 -22.31 -19.32
C ALA A 117 12.41 -21.77 -19.31
N ASN A 118 13.35 -22.45 -19.97
CA ASN A 118 14.78 -22.09 -19.98
C ASN A 118 15.32 -21.77 -18.56
N ALA A 119 15.02 -22.68 -17.62
CA ALA A 119 15.33 -22.58 -16.18
C ALA A 119 14.64 -21.45 -15.37
N LYS A 120 13.83 -20.58 -15.99
CA LYS A 120 13.06 -19.54 -15.31
C LYS A 120 11.66 -20.05 -14.95
N ASP A 121 11.16 -19.70 -13.76
CA ASP A 121 9.78 -20.01 -13.37
C ASP A 121 8.79 -19.21 -14.22
N VAL A 122 7.78 -19.89 -14.76
CA VAL A 122 6.76 -19.30 -15.64
C VAL A 122 5.37 -19.78 -15.24
N ARG A 123 4.34 -19.03 -15.61
CA ARG A 123 2.96 -19.43 -15.29
C ARG A 123 2.49 -20.49 -16.27
N ALA A 124 1.62 -21.38 -15.80
CA ALA A 124 0.98 -22.39 -16.66
C ALA A 124 0.27 -21.76 -17.88
N ARG A 125 -0.31 -20.57 -17.70
CA ARG A 125 -0.94 -19.79 -18.78
C ARG A 125 0.05 -19.39 -19.86
N ASP A 126 1.27 -18.98 -19.49
CA ASP A 126 2.30 -18.53 -20.44
C ASP A 126 2.73 -19.71 -21.34
N ILE A 127 2.84 -20.92 -20.76
CA ILE A 127 3.11 -22.16 -21.51
C ILE A 127 1.93 -22.55 -22.41
N GLN A 128 0.69 -22.43 -21.94
CA GLN A 128 -0.48 -22.68 -22.78
C GLN A 128 -0.51 -21.74 -24.00
N MET A 129 -0.16 -20.46 -23.81
CA MET A 129 -0.05 -19.50 -24.91
C MET A 129 1.07 -19.85 -25.89
N LEU A 130 2.24 -20.29 -25.40
CA LEU A 130 3.36 -20.72 -26.24
C LEU A 130 2.92 -21.75 -27.29
N PHE A 131 2.11 -22.74 -26.89
CA PHE A 131 1.66 -23.79 -27.81
C PHE A 131 0.33 -23.51 -28.52
N ALA A 132 -0.45 -22.52 -28.07
CA ALA A 132 -1.72 -22.15 -28.71
C ALA A 132 -1.52 -21.54 -30.10
N ASP A 133 -0.50 -20.70 -30.26
CA ASP A 133 -0.20 -20.02 -31.53
C ASP A 133 0.46 -20.94 -32.56
N ALA A 134 1.15 -21.99 -32.11
CA ALA A 134 1.79 -22.98 -32.98
C ALA A 134 0.80 -24.08 -33.46
N SER A 135 -0.47 -24.05 -33.02
CA SER A 135 -1.42 -25.18 -33.19
C SER A 135 -0.88 -26.53 -32.71
N THR A 136 0.15 -26.53 -31.85
CA THR A 136 0.80 -27.71 -31.27
C THR A 136 0.51 -27.84 -29.77
N GLY A 137 -0.58 -27.23 -29.30
CA GLY A 137 -1.04 -27.29 -27.91
C GLY A 137 -1.46 -28.68 -27.45
N SER A 138 -1.73 -28.81 -26.16
CA SER A 138 -2.22 -30.05 -25.56
C SER A 138 -3.58 -30.54 -26.11
N HIS A 139 -4.30 -29.68 -26.82
CA HIS A 139 -5.56 -29.99 -27.49
C HIS A 139 -5.43 -30.12 -29.01
N SER A 140 -4.21 -29.97 -29.54
CA SER A 140 -3.95 -29.99 -30.98
C SER A 140 -4.58 -31.21 -31.65
N PRO A 141 -5.28 -31.04 -32.78
CA PRO A 141 -5.82 -32.15 -33.56
C PRO A 141 -4.71 -33.09 -34.08
N ALA A 142 -3.45 -32.64 -34.10
CA ALA A 142 -2.29 -33.46 -34.45
C ALA A 142 -1.94 -34.50 -33.37
N LEU A 143 -2.38 -34.30 -32.12
CA LEU A 143 -2.14 -35.23 -31.02
C LEU A 143 -3.33 -36.17 -30.85
N VAL A 144 -3.35 -37.25 -31.63
CA VAL A 144 -4.47 -38.22 -31.63
C VAL A 144 -4.27 -39.29 -30.56
N ARG A 145 -5.12 -39.29 -29.53
CA ARG A 145 -5.19 -40.36 -28.53
C ARG A 145 -6.07 -41.52 -29.00
N GLN A 146 -5.85 -42.69 -28.43
CA GLN A 146 -6.70 -43.85 -28.64
C GLN A 146 -8.17 -43.51 -28.33
N GLY A 147 -9.07 -43.85 -29.26
CA GLY A 147 -10.51 -43.59 -29.15
C GLY A 147 -10.98 -42.18 -29.54
N GLN A 148 -10.06 -41.23 -29.78
CA GLN A 148 -10.43 -39.84 -30.11
C GLN A 148 -11.16 -39.71 -31.45
N ILE A 149 -10.83 -40.54 -32.44
CA ILE A 149 -11.50 -40.51 -33.75
C ILE A 149 -12.99 -40.83 -33.59
N THR A 150 -13.32 -41.86 -32.81
CA THR A 150 -14.71 -42.24 -32.51
C THR A 150 -15.42 -41.14 -31.72
N GLU A 151 -14.75 -40.53 -30.74
CA GLU A 151 -15.28 -39.40 -29.98
C GLU A 151 -15.61 -38.21 -30.88
N LEU A 152 -14.72 -37.89 -31.83
CA LEU A 152 -14.89 -36.78 -32.77
C LEU A 152 -16.06 -37.00 -33.74
N ILE A 153 -16.24 -38.23 -34.24
CA ILE A 153 -17.37 -38.60 -35.10
C ILE A 153 -18.69 -38.39 -34.36
N ASN A 154 -18.74 -38.75 -33.07
CA ASN A 154 -19.94 -38.65 -32.23
C ASN A 154 -20.12 -37.28 -31.55
N ALA A 155 -19.14 -36.37 -31.67
CA ALA A 155 -19.16 -35.08 -30.99
C ALA A 155 -20.27 -34.15 -31.50
N LYS A 156 -20.91 -33.43 -30.57
CA LYS A 156 -21.89 -32.38 -30.89
C LYS A 156 -21.27 -31.25 -31.74
N PRO A 157 -22.05 -30.53 -32.56
CA PRO A 157 -21.54 -29.46 -33.43
C PRO A 157 -20.66 -28.42 -32.72
N LYS A 158 -21.03 -28.01 -31.51
CA LYS A 158 -20.24 -27.04 -30.72
C LYS A 158 -18.83 -27.57 -30.36
N ALA A 159 -18.72 -28.84 -30.00
CA ALA A 159 -17.43 -29.46 -29.69
C ALA A 159 -16.58 -29.65 -30.96
N ARG A 160 -17.23 -30.04 -32.07
CA ARG A 160 -16.56 -30.18 -33.37
C ARG A 160 -16.04 -28.85 -33.91
N ARG A 161 -16.79 -27.76 -33.69
CA ARG A 161 -16.38 -26.39 -34.08
C ARG A 161 -15.02 -26.01 -33.47
N MET A 162 -14.80 -26.26 -32.18
CA MET A 162 -13.52 -25.93 -31.53
C MET A 162 -12.33 -26.59 -32.23
N ILE A 163 -12.50 -27.84 -32.68
CA ILE A 163 -11.45 -28.59 -33.39
C ILE A 163 -11.18 -27.99 -34.77
N LEU A 164 -12.23 -27.56 -35.47
CA LEU A 164 -12.10 -26.87 -36.77
C LEU A 164 -11.41 -25.51 -36.60
N GLU A 165 -11.73 -24.76 -35.55
CA GLU A 165 -11.08 -23.48 -35.24
C GLU A 165 -9.60 -23.66 -34.89
N GLU A 166 -9.25 -24.74 -34.18
CA GLU A 166 -7.86 -25.09 -33.88
C GLU A 166 -7.09 -25.55 -35.12
N ALA A 167 -7.73 -26.34 -35.99
CA ALA A 167 -7.17 -26.74 -37.29
C ALA A 167 -7.00 -25.54 -38.25
N ALA A 168 -7.89 -24.55 -38.17
CA ALA A 168 -7.79 -23.30 -38.93
C ALA A 168 -6.76 -22.32 -38.35
N GLY A 169 -6.13 -22.64 -37.21
CA GLY A 169 -5.11 -21.79 -36.58
C GLY A 169 -5.65 -20.49 -35.96
N ILE A 170 -6.98 -20.36 -35.78
CA ILE A 170 -7.61 -19.14 -35.24
C ILE A 170 -7.77 -19.16 -33.72
N SER A 171 -7.58 -20.32 -33.07
CA SER A 171 -7.73 -20.47 -31.61
C SER A 171 -6.80 -19.55 -30.82
N GLY A 172 -5.55 -19.38 -31.25
CA GLY A 172 -4.59 -18.45 -30.63
C GLY A 172 -5.05 -16.99 -30.71
N LEU A 173 -5.64 -16.59 -31.83
CA LEU A 173 -6.20 -15.25 -32.00
C LEU A 173 -7.34 -14.97 -31.02
N TYR A 174 -8.28 -15.91 -30.86
CA TYR A 174 -9.37 -15.77 -29.90
C TYR A 174 -8.87 -15.71 -28.46
N ALA A 175 -7.88 -16.55 -28.10
CA ALA A 175 -7.28 -16.54 -26.78
C ALA A 175 -6.60 -15.19 -26.47
N ARG A 176 -5.83 -14.64 -27.41
CA ARG A 176 -5.19 -13.32 -27.25
C ARG A 176 -6.20 -12.18 -27.17
N ARG A 177 -7.26 -12.23 -27.97
CA ARG A 177 -8.34 -11.23 -27.91
C ARG A 177 -9.01 -11.24 -26.54
N HIS A 178 -9.39 -12.42 -26.05
CA HIS A 178 -10.00 -12.55 -24.74
C HIS A 178 -9.09 -12.09 -23.60
N GLU A 179 -7.78 -12.37 -23.70
CA GLU A 179 -6.81 -11.85 -22.75
C GLU A 179 -6.69 -10.32 -22.78
N ALA A 180 -6.66 -9.72 -23.97
CA ALA A 180 -6.64 -8.28 -24.12
C ALA A 180 -7.92 -7.64 -23.55
N GLU A 181 -9.09 -8.24 -23.81
CA GLU A 181 -10.38 -7.82 -23.24
C GLU A 181 -10.36 -7.86 -21.70
N LEU A 182 -9.84 -8.93 -21.10
CA LEU A 182 -9.72 -9.04 -19.64
C LEU A 182 -8.76 -7.99 -19.06
N ARG A 183 -7.62 -7.75 -19.73
CA ARG A 183 -6.66 -6.72 -19.30
C ARG A 183 -7.24 -5.31 -19.41
N LEU A 184 -7.99 -5.04 -20.48
CA LEU A 184 -8.68 -3.76 -20.69
C LEU A 184 -9.71 -3.52 -19.59
N SER A 185 -10.59 -4.50 -19.33
CA SER A 185 -11.59 -4.39 -18.27
C SER A 185 -10.97 -4.17 -16.89
N ALA A 186 -9.86 -4.85 -16.58
CA ALA A 186 -9.12 -4.63 -15.34
C ALA A 186 -8.51 -3.21 -15.27
N ALA A 187 -8.01 -2.68 -16.38
CA ALA A 187 -7.49 -1.31 -16.45
C ALA A 187 -8.59 -0.27 -16.25
N GLU A 188 -9.76 -0.46 -16.88
CA GLU A 188 -10.94 0.40 -16.71
C GLU A 188 -11.41 0.43 -15.25
N ALA A 189 -11.49 -0.73 -14.59
CA ALA A 189 -11.82 -0.79 -13.17
C ALA A 189 -10.80 -0.07 -12.28
N ASN A 190 -9.51 -0.14 -12.63
CA ASN A 190 -8.47 0.59 -11.90
C ASN A 190 -8.57 2.10 -12.10
N LEU A 191 -8.91 2.57 -13.29
CA LEU A 191 -9.12 4.00 -13.57
C LEU A 191 -10.28 4.56 -12.74
N LEU A 192 -11.40 3.82 -12.68
CA LEU A 192 -12.57 4.23 -11.90
C LEU A 192 -12.21 4.42 -10.41
N ARG A 193 -11.38 3.53 -9.86
CA ARG A 193 -10.87 3.66 -8.48
C ARG A 193 -9.93 4.85 -8.29
N VAL A 194 -9.15 5.21 -9.32
CA VAL A 194 -8.28 6.39 -9.27
C VAL A 194 -9.12 7.67 -9.27
N ASP A 195 -10.19 7.71 -10.06
CA ASP A 195 -11.11 8.84 -10.10
C ASP A 195 -11.76 9.08 -8.73
N ASP A 196 -12.22 8.02 -8.05
CA ASP A 196 -12.76 8.11 -6.68
C ASP A 196 -11.74 8.72 -5.69
N VAL A 197 -10.47 8.33 -5.80
CA VAL A 197 -9.39 8.86 -4.94
C VAL A 197 -9.13 10.34 -5.26
N LEU A 198 -9.14 10.72 -6.53
CA LEU A 198 -8.97 12.11 -6.94
C LEU A 198 -10.09 13.00 -6.41
N GLU A 199 -11.34 12.53 -6.46
CA GLU A 199 -12.48 13.25 -5.90
C GLU A 199 -12.34 13.42 -4.37
N GLY A 200 -11.95 12.35 -3.67
CA GLY A 200 -11.66 12.39 -2.24
C GLY A 200 -10.55 13.40 -1.87
N LEU A 201 -9.47 13.44 -2.64
CA LEU A 201 -8.38 14.39 -2.45
C LEU A 201 -8.81 15.83 -2.75
N ALA A 202 -9.60 16.06 -3.79
CA ALA A 202 -10.12 17.39 -4.12
C ALA A 202 -10.96 17.95 -2.95
N GLN A 203 -11.80 17.12 -2.33
CA GLN A 203 -12.59 17.51 -1.16
C GLN A 203 -11.72 17.84 0.07
N GLN A 204 -10.64 17.08 0.29
CA GLN A 204 -9.67 17.38 1.35
C GLN A 204 -8.96 18.72 1.10
N VAL A 205 -8.51 18.97 -0.13
CA VAL A 205 -7.87 20.24 -0.51
C VAL A 205 -8.81 21.43 -0.29
N SER A 206 -10.09 21.30 -0.67
CA SER A 206 -11.10 22.34 -0.43
C SER A 206 -11.25 22.65 1.07
N THR A 207 -11.32 21.61 1.90
CA THR A 207 -11.44 21.74 3.36
C THR A 207 -10.20 22.41 3.97
N LEU A 208 -9.01 21.96 3.60
CA LEU A 208 -7.73 22.52 4.06
C LEU A 208 -7.56 23.98 3.64
N THR A 209 -8.00 24.33 2.42
CA THR A 209 -7.97 25.71 1.93
C THR A 209 -8.84 26.62 2.79
N ARG A 210 -10.04 26.17 3.17
CA ARG A 210 -10.92 26.93 4.08
C ARG A 210 -10.29 27.09 5.46
N GLN A 211 -9.71 26.01 6.01
CA GLN A 211 -9.02 26.05 7.31
C GLN A 211 -7.82 27.00 7.29
N ALA A 212 -7.01 26.99 6.21
CA ALA A 212 -5.89 27.89 6.05
C ALA A 212 -6.32 29.37 6.03
N ARG A 213 -7.41 29.70 5.32
CA ARG A 213 -7.99 31.04 5.31
C ARG A 213 -8.46 31.48 6.71
N GLN A 214 -9.13 30.59 7.43
CA GLN A 214 -9.60 30.88 8.79
C GLN A 214 -8.43 31.09 9.76
N ALA A 215 -7.37 30.28 9.66
CA ALA A 215 -6.17 30.43 10.47
C ALA A 215 -5.36 31.70 10.12
N ALA A 216 -5.37 32.14 8.86
CA ALA A 216 -4.79 33.43 8.46
C ALA A 216 -5.56 34.59 9.09
N SER A 217 -6.89 34.62 8.95
CA SER A 217 -7.74 35.66 9.55
C SER A 217 -7.63 35.71 11.07
N TYR A 218 -7.59 34.54 11.74
CA TYR A 218 -7.36 34.46 13.19
C TYR A 218 -6.03 35.11 13.60
N ARG A 219 -4.96 34.88 12.83
CA ARG A 219 -3.64 35.48 13.11
C ARG A 219 -3.66 37.00 12.95
N GLU A 220 -4.30 37.51 11.91
CA GLU A 220 -4.45 38.97 11.68
C GLU A 220 -5.23 39.62 12.83
N ILE A 221 -6.40 39.07 13.17
CA ILE A 221 -7.23 39.56 14.28
C ILE A 221 -6.47 39.48 15.60
N GLY A 222 -5.70 38.41 15.83
CA GLY A 222 -4.89 38.26 17.04
C GLY A 222 -3.74 39.26 17.16
N VAL A 223 -3.21 39.79 16.05
CA VAL A 223 -2.23 40.88 16.07
C VAL A 223 -2.92 42.20 16.43
N GLU A 224 -4.05 42.51 15.79
CA GLU A 224 -4.83 43.72 16.08
C GLU A 224 -5.35 43.74 17.53
N LEU A 225 -5.84 42.61 18.02
CA LEU A 225 -6.31 42.47 19.40
C LEU A 225 -5.20 42.76 20.41
N ARG A 226 -4.02 42.13 20.25
CA ARG A 226 -2.87 42.36 21.14
C ARG A 226 -2.43 43.82 21.13
N ARG A 227 -2.48 44.47 19.96
CA ARG A 227 -2.17 45.91 19.84
C ARG A 227 -3.19 46.75 20.60
N ALA A 228 -4.48 46.47 20.44
CA ALA A 228 -5.57 47.18 21.13
C ALA A 228 -5.50 47.00 22.66
N GLU A 229 -5.28 45.77 23.13
CA GLU A 229 -5.08 45.45 24.55
C GLU A 229 -3.86 46.17 25.11
N GLY A 230 -2.74 46.16 24.39
CA GLY A 230 -1.53 46.89 24.79
C GLY A 230 -1.78 48.41 24.91
N MET A 231 -2.51 49.01 23.97
CA MET A 231 -2.88 50.43 24.03
C MET A 231 -3.81 50.73 25.22
N LEU A 232 -4.78 49.86 25.50
CA LEU A 232 -5.68 50.01 26.65
C LEU A 232 -4.91 49.94 27.98
N LEU A 233 -4.01 48.96 28.12
CA LEU A 233 -3.18 48.79 29.31
C LEU A 233 -2.24 49.99 29.51
N TYR A 234 -1.61 50.47 28.44
CA TYR A 234 -0.75 51.66 28.50
C TYR A 234 -1.54 52.91 28.95
N ARG A 235 -2.75 53.12 28.41
CA ARG A 235 -3.61 54.23 28.82
C ARG A 235 -3.96 54.15 30.31
N ARG A 236 -4.39 52.98 30.79
CA ARG A 236 -4.71 52.76 32.21
C ARG A 236 -3.51 52.99 33.11
N TRP A 237 -2.33 52.50 32.71
CA TRP A 237 -1.08 52.77 33.43
C TRP A 237 -0.77 54.26 33.48
N ARG A 238 -0.93 54.98 32.36
CA ARG A 238 -0.69 56.42 32.30
C ARG A 238 -1.65 57.22 33.18
N GLU A 239 -2.93 56.87 33.17
CA GLU A 239 -3.95 57.46 34.06
C GLU A 239 -3.61 57.22 35.53
N ALA A 240 -3.20 55.99 35.88
CA ALA A 240 -2.77 55.65 37.24
C ALA A 240 -1.50 56.41 37.67
N GLU A 241 -0.51 56.56 36.79
CA GLU A 241 0.71 57.35 37.07
C GLU A 241 0.40 58.83 37.29
N VAL A 242 -0.51 59.42 36.49
CA VAL A 242 -0.95 60.81 36.71
C VAL A 242 -1.68 60.96 38.04
N ALA A 243 -2.59 60.04 38.36
CA ALA A 243 -3.30 60.05 39.64
C ALA A 243 -2.36 59.88 40.83
N ARG A 244 -1.37 58.97 40.71
CA ARG A 244 -0.32 58.77 41.70
C ARG A 244 0.51 60.04 41.90
N ALA A 245 0.98 60.68 40.83
CA ALA A 245 1.77 61.90 40.92
C ALA A 245 0.99 63.05 41.59
N ALA A 246 -0.31 63.19 41.26
CA ALA A 246 -1.19 64.16 41.92
C ALA A 246 -1.39 63.86 43.42
N ALA A 247 -1.57 62.59 43.77
CA ALA A 247 -1.69 62.15 45.16
C ALA A 247 -0.39 62.38 45.96
N GLU A 248 0.77 62.07 45.37
CA GLU A 248 2.08 62.34 45.98
C GLU A 248 2.31 63.84 46.20
N PHE A 249 1.93 64.68 45.22
CA PHE A 249 2.01 66.14 45.36
C PHE A 249 1.08 66.65 46.47
N GLY A 250 -0.17 66.19 46.50
CA GLY A 250 -1.13 66.55 47.56
C GLY A 250 -0.66 66.11 48.95
N LEU A 251 -0.05 64.92 49.05
CA LEU A 251 0.55 64.44 50.30
C LEU A 251 1.69 65.36 50.76
N ARG A 252 2.61 65.75 49.86
CA ARG A 252 3.71 66.68 50.18
C ARG A 252 3.20 68.03 50.69
N GLN A 253 2.17 68.59 50.05
CA GLN A 253 1.56 69.84 50.51
C GLN A 253 0.95 69.71 51.91
N ARG A 254 0.20 68.62 52.17
CA ARG A 254 -0.39 68.37 53.49
C ARG A 254 0.66 68.16 54.57
N LEU A 255 1.73 67.43 54.28
CA LEU A 255 2.85 67.24 55.22
C LEU A 255 3.54 68.57 55.53
N SER A 256 3.78 69.41 54.53
CA SER A 256 4.36 70.75 54.74
C SER A 256 3.43 71.64 55.58
N GLY A 257 2.13 71.64 55.31
CA GLY A 257 1.15 72.40 56.06
C GLY A 257 1.03 71.91 57.51
N ALA A 258 1.01 70.59 57.72
CA ALA A 258 0.99 69.99 59.05
C ALA A 258 2.25 70.36 59.85
N ALA A 259 3.44 70.32 59.23
CA ALA A 259 4.69 70.73 59.87
C ALA A 259 4.68 72.22 60.27
N GLN A 260 4.14 73.10 59.42
CA GLN A 260 3.98 74.53 59.75
C GLN A 260 2.99 74.74 60.90
N ALA A 261 1.85 74.05 60.87
CA ALA A 261 0.84 74.13 61.93
C ALA A 261 1.38 73.59 63.26
N GLU A 262 2.16 72.50 63.22
CA GLU A 262 2.81 71.94 64.42
C GLU A 262 3.83 72.92 65.01
N LEU A 263 4.64 73.58 64.17
CA LEU A 263 5.57 74.64 64.61
C LEU A 263 4.82 75.80 65.26
N ALA A 264 3.74 76.27 64.64
CA ALA A 264 2.91 77.36 65.18
C ALA A 264 2.25 76.97 66.52
N ALA A 265 1.70 75.76 66.62
CA ALA A 265 1.12 75.24 67.85
C ALA A 265 2.16 75.12 68.97
N ARG A 266 3.37 74.62 68.67
CA ARG A 266 4.49 74.58 69.63
C ARG A 266 4.90 75.99 70.08
N ALA A 267 4.95 76.96 69.17
CA ALA A 267 5.27 78.35 69.51
C ALA A 267 4.19 79.00 70.40
N ALA A 268 2.91 78.79 70.08
CA ALA A 268 1.79 79.26 70.90
C ALA A 268 1.77 78.58 72.28
N GLY A 269 2.07 77.28 72.33
CA GLY A 269 2.24 76.52 73.59
C GLY A 269 3.31 77.13 74.48
N LYS A 270 4.51 77.41 73.94
CA LYS A 270 5.59 78.12 74.65
C LYS A 270 5.16 79.52 75.12
N GLY A 271 4.43 80.25 74.28
CA GLY A 271 3.92 81.57 74.64
C GLY A 271 2.93 81.52 75.80
N ARG A 272 2.01 80.54 75.79
CA ARG A 272 1.07 80.31 76.90
C ARG A 272 1.81 79.93 78.18
N GLU A 273 2.77 79.01 78.11
CA GLU A 273 3.59 78.61 79.27
C GLU A 273 4.35 79.81 79.87
N ALA A 274 4.92 80.67 79.02
CA ALA A 274 5.59 81.89 79.46
C ALA A 274 4.62 82.88 80.15
N ALA A 275 3.41 83.05 79.61
CA ALA A 275 2.39 83.90 80.21
C ALA A 275 1.86 83.33 81.53
N GLU A 276 1.61 82.01 81.61
CA GLU A 276 1.21 81.31 82.83
C GLU A 276 2.29 81.40 83.91
N ALA A 277 3.57 81.32 83.55
CA ALA A 277 4.68 81.50 84.49
C ALA A 277 4.80 82.95 85.03
N ALA A 278 4.36 83.95 84.26
CA ALA A 278 4.37 85.37 84.66
C ALA A 278 3.16 85.78 85.53
N LEU A 279 2.09 84.97 85.57
CA LEU A 279 0.86 85.25 86.30
C LEU A 279 1.00 85.20 87.85
N PRO A 280 1.70 84.23 88.46
CA PRO A 280 1.88 84.17 89.91
C PRO A 280 2.47 85.44 90.54
N PRO A 281 3.60 86.02 90.06
CA PRO A 281 4.13 87.25 90.66
C PRO A 281 3.18 88.45 90.49
N LEU A 282 2.48 88.55 89.36
CA LEU A 282 1.48 89.62 89.14
C LEU A 282 0.27 89.48 90.07
N ARG A 283 -0.17 88.24 90.37
CA ARG A 283 -1.23 87.99 91.35
C ARG A 283 -0.79 88.27 92.78
N GLU A 284 0.47 88.00 93.11
CA GLU A 284 1.05 88.40 94.40
C GLU A 284 1.08 89.93 94.53
N GLU A 285 1.50 90.66 93.49
CA GLU A 285 1.44 92.12 93.46
C GLU A 285 0.01 92.66 93.63
N GLU A 286 -0.98 92.08 92.94
CA GLU A 286 -2.39 92.43 93.10
C GLU A 286 -2.88 92.17 94.55
N ALA A 287 -2.54 91.02 95.13
CA ALA A 287 -2.92 90.68 96.50
C ALA A 287 -2.29 91.63 97.52
N VAL A 288 -1.02 92.02 97.33
CA VAL A 288 -0.35 93.03 98.17
C VAL A 288 -1.02 94.40 98.02
N ALA A 289 -1.32 94.84 96.79
CA ALA A 289 -2.01 96.10 96.56
C ALA A 289 -3.42 96.12 97.18
N ALA A 290 -4.16 95.03 97.09
CA ALA A 290 -5.49 94.89 97.70
C ALA A 290 -5.43 94.91 99.24
N ALA A 291 -4.42 94.29 99.85
CA ALA A 291 -4.21 94.31 101.29
C ALA A 291 -3.82 95.71 101.82
N ILE A 292 -3.27 96.59 100.98
CA ILE A 292 -2.97 97.99 101.32
C ILE A 292 -4.22 98.89 101.24
N LEU A 293 -5.25 98.46 100.50
CA LEU A 293 -6.49 99.21 100.24
C LEU A 293 -7.66 98.85 101.19
N GLN A 294 -7.51 97.83 102.04
CA GLN A 294 -8.42 97.48 103.15
C GLN A 294 -7.93 98.05 104.48
#